data_AF-A0A098AN64-F1
#
_entry.id   AF-A0A098AN64-F1
#
_cell.length_a   1.000
_cell.length_b   1.000
_cell.length_c   1.000
_cell.angle_alpha   90.00
_cell.angle_beta   90.00
_cell.angle_gamma   90.00
#
_symmetry.space_group_name_H-M   'P 1'
#
loop_
_entity.id
_entity.type
_entity.pdbx_description
1 polymer ?
#
loop_
_entity_poly.entity_id
_entity_poly.type
_entity_poly.pdbx_seq_one_letter_code
_entity_poly.pdbx_strand_id
1 'polypeptide(L)'
;MEAVEIVRIKDVIIEKVSANDEELKRIFGCSKRQAGERRREMQKLPSQQKHLLDSGQLVTIKGFYEYLQYRGTKAWKKEMETSKKMRSAG
;
A
#
# COMPACT_ATOMS: atom_id res chain seq x y z
N MET A 1 47.94 -18.50 11.76
CA MET A 1 47.26 -17.71 10.70
C MET A 1 45.80 -18.08 10.80
N GLU A 2 44.93 -17.13 11.16
CA GLU A 2 43.48 -17.37 11.20
C GLU A 2 42.96 -17.60 9.78
N ALA A 3 42.13 -18.64 9.62
CA ALA A 3 41.54 -18.98 8.33
C ALA A 3 40.49 -17.91 7.97
N VAL A 4 40.70 -17.22 6.85
CA VAL A 4 39.72 -16.27 6.31
C VAL A 4 38.60 -17.06 5.64
N GLU A 5 37.42 -17.06 6.25
CA GLU A 5 36.22 -17.62 5.65
C GLU A 5 35.61 -16.62 4.66
N ILE A 6 35.54 -17.00 3.38
CA ILE A 6 34.95 -16.17 2.33
C ILE A 6 33.55 -16.70 2.02
N VAL A 7 32.53 -16.00 2.52
CA VAL A 7 31.12 -16.30 2.23
C VAL A 7 30.77 -15.83 0.83
N ARG A 8 30.31 -16.74 -0.04
CA ARG A 8 29.82 -16.42 -1.39
C ARG A 8 28.29 -16.42 -1.40
N ILE A 9 27.69 -15.24 -1.55
CA ILE A 9 26.24 -15.09 -1.74
C ILE A 9 25.91 -15.42 -3.19
N LYS A 10 25.02 -16.40 -3.41
CA LYS A 10 24.61 -16.82 -4.76
C LYS A 10 23.56 -15.91 -5.37
N ASP A 11 22.56 -15.51 -4.57
CA ASP A 11 21.45 -14.65 -5.02
C ASP A 11 20.96 -13.76 -3.87
N VAL A 12 20.52 -12.55 -4.21
CA VAL A 12 19.87 -11.61 -3.28
C VAL A 12 18.47 -11.31 -3.81
N ILE A 13 17.45 -11.69 -3.04
CA ILE A 13 16.05 -11.36 -3.35
C ILE A 13 15.68 -10.12 -2.52
N ILE A 14 15.57 -8.97 -3.18
CA ILE A 14 15.06 -7.76 -2.54
C ILE A 14 13.55 -7.73 -2.76
N GLU A 15 12.80 -8.05 -1.71
CA GLU A 15 11.35 -7.90 -1.75
C GLU A 15 11.00 -6.42 -1.89
N LYS A 16 10.14 -6.11 -2.87
CA LYS A 16 9.61 -4.76 -3.00
C LYS A 16 8.80 -4.44 -1.76
N VAL A 17 9.15 -3.35 -1.08
CA VAL A 17 8.44 -2.89 0.12
C VAL A 17 7.18 -2.10 -0.26
N SER A 18 7.24 -1.39 -1.38
CA SER A 18 6.17 -0.55 -1.90
C SER A 18 5.98 -0.72 -3.41
N ALA A 19 4.83 -0.27 -3.89
CA ALA A 19 4.43 -0.42 -5.28
C ALA A 19 3.65 0.80 -5.78
N ASN A 20 3.85 1.13 -7.06
CA ASN A 20 3.00 2.06 -7.80
C ASN A 20 1.79 1.34 -8.45
N ASP A 21 0.90 2.08 -9.11
CA ASP A 21 -0.32 1.50 -9.70
C ASP A 21 -0.08 0.42 -10.77
N GLU A 22 1.05 0.47 -11.51
CA GLU A 22 1.42 -0.58 -12.48
C GLU A 22 1.89 -1.86 -11.79
N GLU A 23 2.67 -1.71 -10.72
CA GLU A 23 3.14 -2.85 -9.94
C GLU A 23 2.01 -3.50 -9.15
N LEU A 24 1.11 -2.71 -8.56
CA LEU A 24 -0.09 -3.21 -7.90
C LEU A 24 -0.99 -4.00 -8.84
N LYS A 25 -1.11 -3.59 -10.11
CA LYS A 25 -1.79 -4.38 -11.15
C LYS A 25 -1.15 -5.75 -11.31
N ARG A 26 0.18 -5.81 -11.41
CA ARG A 26 0.92 -7.08 -11.58
C ARG A 26 0.79 -7.99 -10.36
N ILE A 27 0.86 -7.41 -9.16
CA ILE A 27 0.85 -8.16 -7.89
C ILE A 27 -0.56 -8.66 -7.54
N PHE A 28 -1.58 -7.80 -7.65
CA PHE A 28 -2.93 -8.08 -7.15
C PHE A 28 -3.96 -8.42 -8.24
N GLY A 29 -3.53 -8.51 -9.50
CA GLY A 29 -4.41 -8.88 -10.64
C GLY A 29 -5.53 -7.89 -10.94
N CYS A 30 -5.47 -6.67 -10.38
CA CYS A 30 -6.45 -5.61 -10.64
C CYS A 30 -6.03 -4.73 -11.83
N SER A 31 -6.93 -3.95 -12.40
CA SER A 31 -6.53 -2.97 -13.41
C SER A 31 -5.74 -1.82 -12.78
N LYS A 32 -4.86 -1.17 -13.55
CA LYS A 32 -4.13 0.04 -13.10
C LYS A 32 -5.10 1.11 -12.59
N ARG A 33 -6.25 1.28 -13.27
CA ARG A 33 -7.29 2.23 -12.87
C ARG A 33 -7.84 1.90 -11.49
N GLN A 34 -8.18 0.63 -11.25
CA GLN A 34 -8.66 0.15 -9.94
C GLN A 34 -7.60 0.32 -8.85
N ALA A 35 -6.32 0.02 -9.15
CA ALA A 35 -5.23 0.24 -8.21
C ALA A 35 -5.13 1.71 -7.79
N GLY A 36 -5.13 2.63 -8.77
CA GLY A 36 -5.08 4.07 -8.51
C GLY A 36 -6.32 4.59 -7.81
N GLU A 37 -7.51 4.08 -8.13
CA GLU A 37 -8.76 4.41 -7.41
C GLU A 37 -8.65 4.02 -5.92
N ARG A 38 -8.23 2.78 -5.63
CA ARG A 38 -8.06 2.26 -4.27
C ARG A 38 -6.99 3.04 -3.49
N ARG A 39 -5.86 3.36 -4.12
CA ARG A 39 -4.80 4.18 -3.48
C ARG A 39 -5.30 5.59 -3.15
N ARG A 40 -6.06 6.22 -4.05
CA ARG A 40 -6.71 7.53 -3.78
C ARG A 40 -7.80 7.43 -2.71
N GLU A 41 -8.48 6.29 -2.58
CA GLU A 41 -9.39 6.05 -1.45
C GLU A 41 -8.61 5.95 -0.14
N MET A 42 -7.47 5.23 -0.11
CA MET A 42 -6.59 5.17 1.06
C MET A 42 -6.10 6.55 1.50
N GLN A 43 -5.75 7.45 0.55
CA GLN A 43 -5.35 8.83 0.88
C GLN A 43 -6.41 9.61 1.66
N LYS A 44 -7.69 9.29 1.43
CA LYS A 44 -8.82 9.94 2.07
C LYS A 44 -9.10 9.39 3.48
N LEU A 45 -8.51 8.26 3.86
CA LEU A 45 -8.82 7.56 5.09
C LEU A 45 -7.65 7.73 6.07
N PRO A 46 -7.82 8.44 7.20
CA PRO A 46 -6.75 8.64 8.18
C PRO A 46 -6.10 7.33 8.65
N SER A 47 -6.89 6.26 8.85
CA SER A 47 -6.37 4.95 9.27
C SER A 47 -5.40 4.31 8.26
N GLN A 48 -5.50 4.69 6.99
CA GLN A 48 -4.75 4.11 5.88
C GLN A 48 -3.52 4.94 5.49
N GLN A 49 -3.37 6.17 5.99
CA GLN A 49 -2.26 7.05 5.63
C GLN A 49 -0.89 6.47 6.00
N LYS A 50 -0.81 5.70 7.08
CA LYS A 50 0.43 5.02 7.51
C LYS A 50 1.01 4.04 6.48
N HIS A 51 0.22 3.61 5.50
CA HIS A 51 0.65 2.68 4.45
C HIS A 51 1.10 3.38 3.17
N LEU A 52 0.88 4.70 3.07
CA LEU A 52 1.17 5.51 1.90
C LEU A 52 2.56 6.15 2.02
N LEU A 53 3.27 6.19 0.91
CA LEU A 53 4.62 6.73 0.80
C LEU A 53 4.66 7.73 -0.35
N ASP A 54 5.67 8.61 -0.31
CA ASP A 54 5.89 9.64 -1.34
C ASP A 54 4.61 10.44 -1.66
N SER A 55 4.06 11.11 -0.63
CA SER A 55 2.79 11.85 -0.73
C SER A 55 1.61 11.00 -1.25
N GLY A 56 1.68 9.70 -1.02
CA GLY A 56 0.71 8.71 -1.45
C GLY A 56 0.78 8.33 -2.92
N GLN A 57 1.85 8.67 -3.65
CA GLN A 57 2.13 8.11 -4.98
C GLN A 57 2.44 6.61 -4.92
N LEU A 58 3.01 6.17 -3.81
CA LEU A 58 3.34 4.79 -3.52
C LEU A 58 2.55 4.27 -2.33
N VAL A 59 2.38 2.96 -2.25
CA VAL A 59 1.79 2.27 -1.11
C VAL A 59 2.59 1.03 -0.78
N THR A 60 2.73 0.72 0.50
CA THR A 60 3.31 -0.55 0.94
C THR A 60 2.48 -1.71 0.40
N ILE A 61 3.12 -2.77 -0.11
CA ILE A 61 2.40 -3.94 -0.67
C ILE A 61 1.52 -4.59 0.41
N LYS A 62 2.07 -4.76 1.62
CA LYS A 62 1.32 -5.25 2.79
C LYS A 62 0.12 -4.36 3.12
N GLY A 63 0.32 -3.04 3.18
CA GLY A 63 -0.76 -2.10 3.49
C GLY A 63 -1.85 -2.07 2.44
N PHE A 64 -1.50 -2.22 1.16
CA PHE A 64 -2.49 -2.35 0.10
C PHE A 64 -3.31 -3.63 0.24
N TYR A 65 -2.68 -4.76 0.57
CA TYR A 65 -3.39 -6.02 0.83
C TYR A 65 -4.34 -5.91 2.04
N GLU A 66 -3.88 -5.36 3.16
CA GLU A 66 -4.71 -5.09 4.34
C GLU A 66 -5.89 -4.18 3.98
N TYR A 67 -5.66 -3.17 3.15
CA TYR A 67 -6.72 -2.29 2.65
C TYR A 67 -7.75 -3.06 1.82
N LEU A 68 -7.35 -4.00 0.96
CA LEU A 68 -8.30 -4.81 0.19
C LEU A 68 -9.23 -5.64 1.08
N GLN A 69 -8.74 -6.15 2.21
CA GLN A 69 -9.55 -6.86 3.20
C GLN A 69 -10.46 -5.91 3.99
N TYR A 70 -9.97 -4.71 4.29
CA TYR A 70 -10.72 -3.67 5.00
C TYR A 70 -11.84 -3.06 4.14
N ARG A 71 -11.60 -2.91 2.84
CA ARG A 71 -12.47 -2.19 1.90
C ARG A 71 -13.85 -2.85 1.81
N GLY A 72 -14.89 -2.05 2.01
CA GLY A 72 -16.29 -2.51 1.95
C GLY A 72 -16.85 -3.04 3.27
N THR A 73 -16.01 -3.21 4.31
CA THR A 73 -16.47 -3.54 5.66
C THR A 73 -17.35 -2.43 6.25
N LYS A 74 -18.10 -2.75 7.33
CA LYS A 74 -18.89 -1.74 8.06
C LYS A 74 -18.01 -0.60 8.61
N ALA A 75 -16.82 -0.93 9.10
CA ALA A 75 -15.85 0.04 9.60
C ALA A 75 -15.38 0.99 8.48
N TRP A 76 -15.05 0.44 7.31
CA TRP A 76 -14.70 1.22 6.12
C TRP A 76 -15.81 2.19 5.71
N LYS A 77 -17.06 1.73 5.69
CA LYS A 77 -18.21 2.59 5.36
C LYS A 77 -18.31 3.76 6.34
N LYS A 78 -18.19 3.49 7.65
CA LYS A 78 -18.25 4.52 8.69
C LYS A 78 -17.13 5.54 8.54
N GLU A 79 -15.90 5.10 8.32
CA GLU A 79 -14.75 5.99 8.18
C GLU A 79 -14.85 6.85 6.90
N MET A 80 -15.31 6.28 5.79
CA MET A 80 -15.56 7.02 4.55
C MET A 80 -16.56 8.16 4.75
N GLU A 81 -17.65 7.92 5.48
CA GLU A 81 -18.65 8.95 5.78
C GLU A 81 -18.09 10.04 6.71
N THR A 82 -17.35 9.68 7.76
CA THR A 82 -16.68 10.65 8.63
C THR A 82 -15.68 11.50 7.85
N SER A 83 -14.86 10.87 7.00
CA SER A 83 -13.87 11.56 6.18
C SER A 83 -14.50 12.49 5.15
N LYS A 84 -15.65 12.14 4.57
CA LYS A 84 -16.41 13.05 3.71
C LYS A 84 -16.88 14.29 4.48
N LYS A 85 -17.46 14.11 5.67
CA LYS A 85 -17.95 15.21 6.51
C LYS A 85 -16.83 16.19 6.90
N MET A 86 -15.66 15.67 7.26
CA MET A 86 -14.50 16.51 7.57
C MET A 86 -14.04 17.35 6.37
N ARG A 87 -14.10 16.80 5.17
CA ARG A 87 -13.70 17.50 3.93
C ARG A 87 -14.73 18.50 3.41
N SER A 88 -15.99 18.39 3.81
CA SER A 88 -17.04 19.36 3.47
C SER A 88 -17.17 20.51 4.47
N ALA A 89 -16.47 20.44 5.60
CA ALA A 89 -16.57 21.42 6.69
C ALA A 89 -15.46 22.49 6.66
N GLY A 90 -14.55 22.44 5.70
CA GLY A 90 -13.52 23.45 5.44
C GLY A 90 -13.60 23.93 4.00
#